data_AF-A0ABD2XG16-F1
#
_entry.id   AF-A0ABD2XG16-F1
#
_cell.length_a   1.000
_cell.length_b   1.000
_cell.length_c   1.000
_cell.angle_alpha   90.00
_cell.angle_beta   90.00
_cell.angle_gamma   90.00
#
_symmetry.space_group_name_H-M   'P 1'
#
loop_
_entity.id
_entity.type
_entity.pdbx_description
1 polymer ?
#
loop_
_entity_poly.entity_id
_entity_poly.type
_entity_poly.pdbx_seq_one_letter_code
_entity_poly.pdbx_strand_id
1 'polypeptide(L)' 'MAEEASRPMKYPYTMSAKMAQFPYKFYWQHSWGFKYWVIASILCVPVFYKIQKLSYSPNNVKVWAEIRHKEFHGGDHH' A
#
# COMPACT_ATOMS: atom_id res chain seq x y z
N MET A 1 -27.71 2.19 -20.67
CA MET A 1 -27.98 1.52 -19.39
C MET A 1 -27.22 0.20 -19.42
N ALA A 2 -26.07 0.10 -18.74
CA ALA A 2 -25.33 -1.15 -18.72
C ALA A 2 -26.15 -2.16 -17.92
N GLU A 3 -26.53 -3.25 -18.59
CA GLU A 3 -27.21 -4.41 -18.01
C GLU A 3 -26.49 -4.83 -16.72
N GLU A 4 -27.19 -4.81 -15.58
CA GLU A 4 -26.62 -5.30 -14.32
C GLU A 4 -26.23 -6.75 -14.52
N ALA A 5 -24.92 -7.03 -14.51
CA ALA A 5 -24.37 -8.36 -14.67
C ALA A 5 -24.87 -9.24 -13.52
N SER A 6 -25.99 -9.92 -13.75
CA SER A 6 -26.78 -10.65 -12.76
C SER A 6 -26.01 -11.81 -12.09
N ARG A 7 -24.83 -12.19 -12.59
CA ARG A 7 -24.00 -13.24 -11.98
C ARG A 7 -22.50 -12.95 -12.07
N PRO A 8 -21.75 -13.01 -10.95
CA PRO A 8 -20.29 -12.97 -11.00
C PRO A 8 -19.74 -14.16 -11.79
N MET A 9 -18.66 -13.90 -12.53
CA MET A 9 -17.96 -14.88 -13.37
C MET A 9 -17.40 -16.05 -12.53
N LYS A 10 -17.61 -17.30 -12.95
CA LYS A 10 -17.17 -18.47 -12.16
C LYS A 10 -15.65 -18.54 -11.94
N TYR A 11 -14.88 -18.12 -12.94
CA TYR A 11 -13.42 -18.11 -12.90
C TYR A 11 -12.89 -16.74 -13.33
N PRO A 12 -12.70 -15.80 -12.40
CA PRO A 12 -12.17 -14.47 -12.71
C PRO A 12 -10.71 -14.52 -13.17
N TYR A 13 -10.44 -14.12 -14.42
CA TYR A 13 -9.07 -14.07 -14.97
C TYR A 13 -8.38 -12.74 -14.64
N THR A 14 -9.14 -11.67 -14.49
CA THR A 14 -8.62 -10.33 -14.16
C THR A 14 -8.50 -10.15 -12.65
N MET A 15 -7.47 -9.44 -12.21
CA MET A 15 -7.24 -9.16 -10.78
C MET A 15 -8.42 -8.41 -10.13
N SER A 16 -9.01 -7.45 -10.85
CA SER A 16 -10.20 -6.71 -10.38
C SER A 16 -11.39 -7.63 -10.12
N ALA A 17 -11.69 -8.56 -11.04
CA ALA A 17 -12.76 -9.53 -10.86
C ALA A 17 -12.49 -10.51 -9.70
N LYS A 18 -11.22 -10.90 -9.45
CA LYS A 18 -10.85 -11.72 -8.30
C LYS A 18 -11.10 -11.00 -6.98
N MET A 19 -10.76 -9.71 -6.92
CA MET A 19 -11.02 -8.88 -5.73
C MET A 19 -12.52 -8.70 -5.50
N ALA A 20 -13.29 -8.35 -6.54
CA ALA A 20 -14.74 -8.18 -6.41
C ALA A 20 -15.46 -9.44 -5.91
N GLN A 21 -14.95 -10.63 -6.24
CA GLN A 21 -15.51 -11.91 -5.80
C GLN A 21 -14.95 -12.43 -4.47
N PHE A 22 -14.01 -11.72 -3.86
CA PHE A 22 -13.45 -12.14 -2.58
C PHE A 22 -14.51 -12.01 -1.47
N PRO A 23 -14.67 -13.02 -0.58
CA PRO A 23 -15.74 -13.02 0.40
C PRO A 23 -15.40 -12.14 1.62
N TYR A 24 -15.29 -10.82 1.43
CA TYR A 24 -14.90 -9.85 2.46
C TYR A 24 -15.75 -9.94 3.73
N LYS A 25 -17.07 -10.06 3.59
CA LYS A 25 -18.00 -10.15 4.73
C LYS A 25 -17.73 -11.40 5.59
N PHE A 26 -17.45 -12.54 4.95
CA PHE A 26 -17.16 -13.78 5.66
C PHE A 26 -15.90 -13.64 6.50
N TYR A 27 -14.81 -13.14 5.91
CA TYR A 27 -13.56 -12.91 6.64
C TYR A 27 -13.71 -11.88 7.76
N TRP A 28 -14.50 -10.82 7.56
CA TRP A 28 -14.72 -9.82 8.61
C TRP A 28 -15.45 -10.37 9.84
N GLN A 29 -16.36 -11.32 9.64
CA GLN A 29 -17.15 -11.94 10.72
C GLN A 29 -16.45 -13.11 11.39
N HIS A 30 -15.73 -13.93 10.61
CA HIS A 30 -15.16 -15.20 11.11
C HIS A 30 -13.66 -15.13 11.39
N SER A 31 -12.92 -14.19 10.78
CA SER A 31 -11.49 -14.03 11.00
C SER A 31 -11.20 -12.78 11.82
N TRP A 32 -10.97 -12.99 13.10
CA TRP A 32 -10.51 -11.95 14.02
C TRP A 32 -9.23 -11.29 13.48
N GLY A 33 -8.23 -12.10 13.10
CA GLY A 33 -6.97 -11.58 12.54
C GLY A 33 -7.16 -10.65 11.33
N PHE A 34 -8.02 -11.03 10.37
CA PHE A 34 -8.30 -10.19 9.21
C PHE A 34 -8.93 -8.85 9.62
N LYS A 35 -9.93 -8.88 10.50
CA LYS A 35 -10.60 -7.68 10.99
C LYS A 35 -9.64 -6.71 11.68
N TYR A 36 -8.84 -7.19 12.63
CA TYR A 36 -7.91 -6.32 13.36
C TYR A 36 -6.74 -5.87 12.51
N TRP A 37 -6.28 -6.67 11.54
CA TRP A 37 -5.25 -6.26 10.59
C TRP A 37 -5.70 -5.07 9.73
N VAL A 38 -6.94 -5.10 9.20
CA VAL A 38 -7.49 -3.98 8.43
C VAL A 38 -7.65 -2.73 9.32
N ILE A 39 -8.20 -2.89 10.52
CA ILE A 39 -8.39 -1.76 11.46
C ILE A 39 -7.03 -1.15 11.84
N ALA A 40 -6.05 -1.97 12.22
CA ALA A 40 -4.71 -1.51 12.57
C ALA A 40 -4.04 -0.80 11.39
N SER A 41 -4.18 -1.33 10.18
CA SER A 41 -3.64 -0.69 8.97
C SER A 41 -4.20 0.71 8.79
N ILE A 42 -5.53 0.88 8.89
CA ILE A 42 -6.21 2.18 8.76
C ILE A 42 -5.77 3.15 9.87
N LEU A 43 -5.67 2.68 11.11
CA LEU A 43 -5.21 3.50 12.24
C LEU A 43 -3.75 3.94 12.09
N CYS A 44 -2.91 3.11 11.48
CA CYS A 44 -1.50 3.44 11.24
C CYS A 44 -1.30 4.40 10.05
N VAL A 45 -2.23 4.49 9.09
CA VAL A 45 -2.13 5.41 7.93
C VAL A 45 -1.75 6.85 8.32
N PRO A 46 -2.45 7.54 9.26
CA PRO A 46 -2.09 8.91 9.63
C PRO A 46 -0.69 9.02 10.26
N VAL A 47 -0.26 8.00 11.02
CA VAL A 47 1.08 7.95 11.64
C VAL A 47 2.14 7.86 10.55
N PHE A 48 1.99 6.91 9.62
CA PHE A 48 2.91 6.75 8.50
C PHE A 48 2.89 7.96 7.56
N TYR A 49 1.74 8.61 7.36
CA TYR A 49 1.66 9.85 6.58
C TYR A 49 2.48 10.98 7.20
N LYS A 50 2.45 11.14 8.52
CA LYS A 50 3.27 12.14 9.23
C LYS A 50 4.75 11.82 9.11
N ILE A 51 5.13 10.56 9.31
CA ILE A 51 6.52 10.10 9.13
C ILE A 51 6.98 10.37 7.69
N GLN A 52 6.17 10.00 6.71
CA GLN A 52 6.44 10.26 5.30
C GLN A 52 6.69 11.75 5.05
N LYS A 53 5.82 12.63 5.54
CA LYS A 53 6.00 14.08 5.38
C LYS A 53 7.32 14.59 5.99
N LEU A 54 7.74 14.05 7.12
CA LEU A 54 9.03 14.40 7.74
C LEU A 54 10.20 13.89 6.91
N SER A 55 10.14 12.64 6.44
CA SER A 55 11.16 12.04 5.58
C SER A 55 11.34 12.80 4.26
N TYR A 56 10.24 13.29 3.66
CA TYR A 56 10.25 14.10 2.44
C TYR A 56 10.42 15.61 2.70
N SER A 57 10.78 16.03 3.92
CA SER A 57 11.09 17.43 4.18
C SER A 57 12.25 17.90 3.28
N PRO A 58 12.20 19.14 2.74
CA PRO A 58 13.16 19.60 1.74
C PRO A 58 14.60 19.61 2.27
N ASN A 59 14.79 19.76 3.58
CA ASN A 59 16.09 19.67 4.21
C ASN A 59 16.62 18.21 4.17
N ASN A 60 15.79 17.24 4.56
CA ASN A 60 16.19 15.84 4.56
C ASN A 60 16.45 15.33 3.14
N VAL A 61 15.62 15.72 2.16
CA VAL A 61 15.83 15.36 0.75
C VAL A 61 17.17 15.86 0.23
N LYS A 62 17.59 17.09 0.59
CA LYS A 62 18.91 17.63 0.20
C LYS A 62 20.05 16.84 0.82
N VAL A 63 19.97 16.54 2.13
CA VAL A 63 20.97 15.71 2.82
C VAL A 63 21.10 14.34 2.16
N TRP A 64 20.00 13.66 1.86
CA TRP A 64 20.03 12.37 1.17
C TRP A 64 20.48 12.47 -0.30
N ALA A 65 20.21 13.59 -0.97
CA ALA A 65 20.73 13.85 -2.31
C ALA A 65 22.25 14.04 -2.29
N GLU A 66 22.79 14.77 -1.32
CA GLU A 66 24.24 14.95 -1.13
C GLU A 66 24.96 13.66 -0.74
N ILE A 67 24.38 12.87 0.17
CA ILE A 67 24.91 11.53 0.54
C ILE A 67 24.98 10.64 -0.70
N ARG A 68 23.87 10.51 -1.44
CA ARG A 68 23.84 9.71 -2.67
C ARG A 68 24.80 10.25 -3.72
N HIS A 69 24.90 11.56 -3.88
CA HIS A 69 25.86 12.16 -4.83
C HIS A 69 27.30 11.78 -4.46
N LYS A 70 27.66 11.77 -3.17
CA LYS A 70 28.98 11.31 -2.72
C LYS A 70 29.18 9.81 -2.98
N GLU A 71 28.18 8.98 -2.70
CA GLU A 71 28.23 7.53 -2.94
C GLU A 71 28.33 7.17 -4.44
N PHE A 72 27.64 7.90 -5.33
CA PHE A 72 27.62 7.60 -6.77
C PHE A 72 28.71 8.34 -7.57
N HIS A 73 29.22 9.48 -7.10
CA HIS A 73 30.15 10.32 -7.86
C HIS A 73 31.49 10.61 -7.16
N GLY A 74 31.73 10.18 -5.91
CA GLY A 74 32.95 10.58 -5.21
C GLY A 74 33.18 9.93 -3.86
N GLY A 75 33.40 8.61 -3.87
CA GLY A 75 34.32 7.93 -2.98
C GLY A 75 35.05 6.91 -3.82
N ASP A 76 36.38 7.03 -3.93
CA ASP A 76 37.23 6.04 -4.57
C ASP A 76 36.83 4.63 -4.08
N HIS A 77 36.24 3.85 -4.98
CA HIS A 77 36.22 2.40 -4.86
C HIS A 77 37.63 1.91 -5.21
N HIS A 78 38.52 1.97 -4.22
CA HIS A 78 39.69 1.10 -4.15
C HIS A 78 39.34 -0.17 -3.37
#